data_AF-A0A9X2NM20-F1
#
_entry.id   AF-A0A9X2NM20-F1
#
_cell.length_a   1.000
_cell.length_b   1.000
_cell.length_c   1.000
_cell.angle_alpha   90.00
_cell.angle_beta   90.00
_cell.angle_gamma   90.00
#
_symmetry.space_group_name_H-M   'P 1'
#
loop_
_entity.id
_entity.type
_entity.pdbx_description
1 polymer ?
#
loop_
_entity_poly.entity_id
_entity_poly.type
_entity_poly.pdbx_seq_one_letter_code
_entity_poly.pdbx_strand_id
1 'polypeptide(L)'
;MNAADHMTKGRRMSTSRRAITVALLASLALLAFVACIAFLPALVIRVDIGSSRVKTMSATEYATAVNSIGGSLLQGIAGAAVLTSAYGAWRQLSHNIQAGRSQRELDRLGQITDRFGRSVEQLGSTNDSVRLGGIYAFDRIAAESPDDRDPIVNLLAAYVRKESPWPPGPSARCPADDPIDQVPPLRVRAVDVQAALTVLCRWGPKVDSSDYWPTVDLSDADLRMANLSGGSLWRVRLNGANLARANLVKADLRGADLTETILLETDFQDAVYDETTWWPQGFDPAAAGLSIAP
;
A
#
# COMPACT_ATOMS: atom_id res chain seq x y z
N MET A 1 15.64 44.43 14.25
CA MET A 1 14.17 44.55 14.13
C MET A 1 13.79 44.07 12.73
N ASN A 2 13.10 42.92 12.64
CA ASN A 2 13.30 41.93 11.58
C ASN A 2 12.42 42.10 10.32
N ALA A 3 13.01 41.82 9.15
CA ALA A 3 12.39 41.85 7.81
C ALA A 3 11.15 40.94 7.66
N ALA A 4 10.95 39.97 8.56
CA ALA A 4 9.75 39.13 8.63
C ALA A 4 8.47 39.93 8.90
N ASP A 5 8.57 41.08 9.60
CA ASP A 5 7.41 41.90 9.98
C ASP A 5 6.90 42.80 8.84
N HIS A 6 7.76 43.12 7.87
CA HIS A 6 7.37 43.87 6.68
C HIS A 6 6.63 43.01 5.64
N MET A 7 6.97 41.72 5.52
CA MET A 7 6.31 40.81 4.58
C MET A 7 4.91 40.36 5.05
N THR A 8 4.71 40.17 6.35
CA THR A 8 3.39 39.81 6.93
C THR A 8 2.39 40.98 6.86
N LYS A 9 2.86 42.22 7.04
CA LYS A 9 2.03 43.43 6.95
C LYS A 9 1.55 43.70 5.52
N GLY A 10 2.40 43.50 4.51
CA GLY A 10 2.02 43.63 3.10
C GLY A 10 0.96 42.61 2.65
N ARG A 11 1.08 41.36 3.11
CA ARG A 11 0.13 40.28 2.76
C ARG A 11 -1.26 40.50 3.40
N ARG A 12 -1.30 40.95 4.67
CA ARG A 12 -2.54 41.32 5.39
C ARG A 12 -3.26 42.53 4.76
N MET A 13 -2.54 43.52 4.24
CA MET A 13 -3.17 44.66 3.55
C MET A 13 -3.79 44.26 2.20
N SER A 14 -3.19 43.32 1.47
CA SER A 14 -3.72 42.87 0.17
C SER A 14 -5.00 42.04 0.29
N THR A 15 -5.11 41.18 1.31
CA THR A 15 -6.30 40.38 1.57
C THR A 15 -7.46 41.23 2.08
N SER A 16 -7.17 42.24 2.91
CA SER A 16 -8.16 43.21 3.38
C SER A 16 -8.74 44.06 2.23
N ARG A 17 -7.89 44.56 1.32
CA ARG A 17 -8.36 45.29 0.12
C ARG A 17 -9.25 44.43 -0.78
N ARG A 18 -8.89 43.15 -1.00
CA ARG A 18 -9.71 42.20 -1.77
C ARG A 18 -11.06 41.93 -1.11
N ALA A 19 -11.08 41.75 0.21
CA ALA A 19 -12.32 41.54 0.96
C ALA A 19 -13.27 42.76 0.88
N ILE A 20 -12.73 43.98 1.00
CA ILE A 20 -13.50 45.22 0.88
C ILE A 20 -14.08 45.38 -0.53
N THR A 21 -13.29 45.13 -1.58
CA THR A 21 -13.79 45.20 -2.97
C THR A 21 -14.89 44.18 -3.25
N VAL A 22 -14.77 42.97 -2.71
CA VAL A 22 -15.80 41.93 -2.86
C VAL A 22 -17.08 42.32 -2.13
N ALA A 23 -16.97 42.87 -0.91
CA ALA A 23 -18.13 43.32 -0.14
C ALA A 23 -18.87 44.48 -0.83
N LEU A 24 -18.14 45.44 -1.41
CA LEU A 24 -18.74 46.56 -2.16
C LEU A 24 -19.42 46.12 -3.45
N LEU A 25 -18.83 45.16 -4.18
CA LEU A 25 -19.47 44.60 -5.37
C LEU A 25 -20.74 43.80 -5.01
N ALA A 26 -20.72 43.06 -3.90
CA ALA A 26 -21.88 42.34 -3.41
C ALA A 26 -23.02 43.28 -2.98
N SER A 27 -22.71 44.40 -2.30
CA SER A 27 -23.74 45.38 -1.91
C SER A 27 -24.33 46.13 -3.11
N LEU A 28 -23.50 46.47 -4.10
CA LEU A 28 -23.97 47.08 -5.35
C LEU A 28 -24.87 46.13 -6.16
N ALA A 29 -24.49 44.85 -6.23
CA ALA A 29 -25.30 43.83 -6.88
C ALA A 29 -26.66 43.64 -6.17
N LEU A 30 -26.68 43.66 -4.84
CA LEU A 30 -27.91 43.58 -4.05
C LEU A 30 -28.82 44.80 -4.27
N LEU A 31 -28.25 46.00 -4.37
CA LEU A 31 -29.01 47.22 -4.68
C LEU A 31 -29.62 47.18 -6.08
N ALA A 32 -28.83 46.79 -7.08
CA ALA A 32 -29.32 46.62 -8.45
C ALA A 32 -30.43 45.56 -8.54
N PHE A 33 -30.31 44.49 -7.75
CA PHE A 33 -31.31 43.44 -7.63
C PHE A 33 -32.65 43.93 -7.07
N VAL A 34 -32.62 44.70 -5.97
CA VAL A 34 -33.83 45.28 -5.37
C VAL A 34 -34.49 46.27 -6.33
N ALA A 35 -33.71 47.10 -7.03
CA ALA A 35 -34.22 48.02 -8.04
C ALA A 35 -34.89 47.27 -9.21
N CYS A 36 -34.30 46.16 -9.65
CA CYS A 36 -34.86 45.31 -10.70
C CYS A 36 -36.24 44.77 -10.31
N ILE A 37 -36.39 44.22 -9.10
CA ILE A 37 -37.68 43.69 -8.62
C ILE A 37 -38.73 44.80 -8.45
N ALA A 38 -38.33 45.98 -7.97
CA ALA A 38 -39.25 47.07 -7.69
C ALA A 38 -39.75 47.79 -8.95
N PHE A 39 -38.88 47.99 -9.96
CA PHE A 39 -39.17 48.87 -11.09
C PHE A 39 -39.46 48.12 -12.40
N LEU A 40 -38.90 46.92 -12.58
CA LEU A 40 -39.01 46.20 -13.84
C LEU A 40 -40.43 45.69 -14.13
N PRO A 41 -41.24 45.21 -13.16
CA PRO A 41 -42.63 44.85 -13.40
C PRO A 41 -43.48 46.02 -13.92
N ALA A 42 -43.31 47.21 -13.33
CA ALA A 42 -44.01 48.42 -13.76
C ALA A 42 -43.54 48.92 -15.13
N LEU A 43 -42.26 48.74 -15.46
CA LEU A 43 -41.70 49.06 -16.77
C LEU A 43 -42.25 48.14 -17.86
N VAL A 44 -42.28 46.83 -17.63
CA VAL A 44 -42.79 45.83 -18.58
C VAL A 44 -44.26 46.09 -18.91
N ILE A 45 -45.10 46.34 -17.90
CA ILE A 45 -46.53 46.64 -18.12
C ILE A 45 -46.72 47.91 -18.96
N ARG A 46 -45.92 48.96 -18.72
CA ARG A 46 -45.99 50.21 -19.51
C ARG A 46 -45.58 50.01 -20.96
N VAL A 47 -44.59 49.16 -21.22
CA VAL A 47 -44.08 48.88 -22.57
C VAL A 47 -45.02 47.95 -23.33
N ASP A 48 -45.57 46.93 -22.67
CA ASP A 48 -46.37 45.86 -23.31
C ASP A 48 -47.83 46.26 -23.55
N ILE A 49 -48.49 46.91 -22.59
CA ILE A 49 -49.92 47.27 -22.68
C ILE A 49 -50.14 48.68 -23.27
N GLY A 50 -49.08 49.50 -23.33
CA GLY A 50 -49.11 50.88 -23.81
C GLY A 50 -49.72 51.86 -22.80
N SER A 51 -49.12 53.06 -22.69
CA SER A 51 -49.48 54.07 -21.67
C SER A 51 -50.94 54.52 -21.68
N SER A 52 -51.64 54.37 -22.81
CA SER A 52 -53.03 54.75 -22.99
C SER A 52 -54.03 53.78 -22.35
N ARG A 53 -53.73 52.47 -22.28
CA ARG A 53 -54.60 51.46 -21.63
C ARG A 53 -54.36 51.35 -20.12
N VAL A 54 -53.15 51.68 -19.65
CA VAL A 54 -52.85 51.72 -18.21
C VAL A 54 -53.68 52.78 -17.48
N LYS A 55 -54.01 53.91 -18.15
CA LYS A 55 -54.87 54.96 -17.59
C LYS A 55 -56.34 54.56 -17.43
N THR A 56 -56.77 53.47 -18.09
CA THR A 56 -58.16 52.97 -18.05
C THR A 56 -58.34 51.77 -17.12
N MET A 57 -57.27 51.23 -16.52
CA MET A 57 -57.33 50.11 -15.58
C MET A 57 -57.69 50.58 -14.18
N SER A 58 -58.47 49.78 -13.46
CA SER A 58 -58.71 50.03 -12.03
C SER A 58 -57.40 49.86 -11.24
N ALA A 59 -57.22 50.63 -10.16
CA ALA A 59 -56.01 50.57 -9.33
C ALA A 59 -55.70 49.15 -8.80
N THR A 60 -56.73 48.33 -8.63
CA THR A 60 -56.66 46.93 -8.21
C THR A 60 -56.13 45.98 -9.30
N GLU A 61 -56.49 46.21 -10.57
CA GLU A 61 -56.01 45.40 -11.71
C GLU A 61 -54.53 45.68 -12.03
N TYR A 62 -54.10 46.94 -11.90
CA TYR A 62 -52.69 47.29 -12.05
C TYR A 62 -51.82 46.68 -10.94
N ALA A 63 -52.28 46.74 -9.69
CA ALA A 63 -51.56 46.19 -8.55
C ALA A 63 -51.39 44.66 -8.63
N THR A 64 -52.42 43.94 -9.09
CA THR A 64 -52.36 42.48 -9.28
C THR A 64 -51.43 42.06 -10.42
N ALA A 65 -51.44 42.79 -11.54
CA ALA A 65 -50.52 42.54 -12.66
C ALA A 65 -49.04 42.77 -12.27
N VAL A 66 -48.74 43.87 -11.57
CA VAL A 66 -47.39 44.17 -11.05
C VAL A 66 -46.93 43.07 -10.09
N ASN A 67 -47.78 42.64 -9.17
CA ASN A 67 -47.45 41.62 -8.17
C ASN A 67 -47.21 40.23 -8.80
N SER A 68 -47.96 39.88 -9.84
CA SER A 68 -47.79 38.60 -10.56
C SER A 68 -46.45 38.51 -11.31
N ILE A 69 -46.04 39.59 -12.00
CA ILE A 69 -44.75 39.67 -12.68
C ILE A 69 -43.61 39.69 -11.65
N GLY A 70 -43.78 40.41 -10.53
CA GLY A 70 -42.84 40.41 -9.42
C GLY A 70 -42.62 39.00 -8.84
N GLY A 71 -43.70 38.24 -8.62
CA GLY A 71 -43.64 36.85 -8.14
C GLY A 71 -42.92 35.90 -9.11
N SER A 72 -43.14 36.04 -10.42
CA SER A 72 -42.50 35.21 -11.45
C SER A 72 -40.99 35.51 -11.57
N LEU A 73 -40.60 36.78 -11.49
CA LEU A 73 -39.19 37.18 -11.46
C LEU A 73 -38.47 36.61 -10.23
N LEU A 74 -39.08 36.71 -9.05
CA LEU A 74 -38.54 36.14 -7.81
C LEU A 74 -38.32 34.62 -7.93
N GLN A 75 -39.25 33.88 -8.54
CA GLN A 75 -39.09 32.44 -8.78
C GLN A 75 -37.96 32.13 -9.77
N GLY A 76 -37.83 32.89 -10.85
CA GLY A 76 -36.74 32.72 -11.82
C GLY A 76 -35.36 32.95 -11.20
N ILE A 77 -35.24 33.97 -10.35
CA ILE A 77 -34.02 34.24 -9.58
C ILE A 77 -33.72 33.10 -8.61
N ALA A 78 -34.73 32.62 -7.87
CA ALA A 78 -34.56 31.51 -6.93
C ALA A 78 -34.03 30.26 -7.66
N GLY A 79 -34.55 29.97 -8.86
CA GLY A 79 -34.04 28.89 -9.72
C GLY A 79 -32.58 29.07 -10.12
N ALA A 80 -32.18 30.28 -10.55
CA ALA A 80 -30.79 30.57 -10.91
C ALA A 80 -29.82 30.46 -9.72
N ALA A 81 -30.26 30.87 -8.53
CA ALA A 81 -29.48 30.74 -7.29
C ALA A 81 -29.27 29.27 -6.90
N VAL A 82 -30.29 28.42 -7.05
CA VAL A 82 -30.18 26.98 -6.85
C VAL A 82 -29.19 26.36 -7.84
N LEU A 83 -29.26 26.70 -9.14
CA LEU A 83 -28.34 26.18 -10.15
C LEU A 83 -26.88 26.58 -9.89
N THR A 84 -26.65 27.84 -9.48
CA THR A 84 -25.30 28.33 -9.15
C THR A 84 -24.75 27.61 -7.92
N SER A 85 -25.59 27.40 -6.92
CA SER A 85 -25.23 26.66 -5.70
C SER A 85 -24.94 25.19 -6.01
N ALA A 86 -25.75 24.55 -6.85
CA ALA A 86 -25.55 23.17 -7.31
C ALA A 86 -24.26 23.03 -8.12
N TYR A 87 -23.96 23.98 -9.01
CA TYR A 87 -22.70 24.02 -9.77
C TYR A 87 -21.50 24.20 -8.83
N GLY A 88 -21.59 25.10 -7.84
CA GLY A 88 -20.55 25.28 -6.84
C GLY A 88 -20.29 24.01 -6.03
N ALA A 89 -21.36 23.35 -5.56
CA ALA A 89 -21.27 22.07 -4.85
C ALA A 89 -20.67 20.95 -5.72
N TRP A 90 -21.10 20.84 -6.99
CA TRP A 90 -20.53 19.88 -7.94
C TRP A 90 -19.05 20.14 -8.21
N ARG A 91 -18.67 21.40 -8.40
CA ARG A 91 -17.27 21.81 -8.60
C ARG A 91 -16.43 21.48 -7.37
N GLN A 92 -16.92 21.78 -6.17
CA GLN A 92 -16.23 21.45 -4.92
C GLN A 92 -16.08 19.93 -4.75
N LEU A 93 -17.12 19.15 -5.04
CA LEU A 93 -17.07 17.69 -5.01
C LEU A 93 -16.06 17.15 -6.03
N SER A 94 -16.03 17.69 -7.25
CA SER A 94 -15.10 17.27 -8.30
C SER A 94 -13.64 17.50 -7.91
N HIS A 95 -13.33 18.63 -7.26
CA HIS A 95 -11.99 18.89 -6.71
C HIS A 95 -11.65 17.96 -5.54
N ASN A 96 -12.59 17.71 -4.63
CA ASN A 96 -12.40 16.80 -3.50
C ASN A 96 -12.13 15.35 -3.96
N ILE A 97 -12.85 14.88 -4.99
CA ILE A 97 -12.67 13.53 -5.55
C ILE A 97 -11.28 13.39 -6.20
N GLN A 98 -10.80 14.43 -6.89
CA GLN A 98 -9.47 14.42 -7.51
C GLN A 98 -8.36 14.48 -6.45
N ALA A 99 -8.47 15.35 -5.46
CA ALA A 99 -7.49 15.44 -4.35
C ALA A 99 -7.44 14.15 -3.52
N GLY A 100 -8.58 13.47 -3.33
CA GLY A 100 -8.65 12.21 -2.59
C GLY A 100 -7.91 11.04 -3.27
N ARG A 101 -7.67 11.08 -4.59
CA ARG A 101 -6.96 10.00 -5.28
C ARG A 101 -5.44 10.04 -5.04
N SER A 102 -4.84 11.22 -5.13
CA SER A 102 -3.40 11.38 -4.87
C SER A 102 -3.04 11.14 -3.41
N GLN A 103 -3.94 11.48 -2.48
CA GLN A 103 -3.74 11.24 -1.05
C GLN A 103 -3.75 9.75 -0.69
N ARG A 104 -4.66 8.97 -1.30
CA ARG A 104 -4.78 7.53 -1.00
C ARG A 104 -3.53 6.73 -1.31
N GLU A 105 -2.80 7.11 -2.35
CA GLU A 105 -1.56 6.43 -2.72
C GLU A 105 -0.43 6.72 -1.72
N LEU A 106 -0.29 7.98 -1.31
CA LEU A 106 0.67 8.38 -0.28
C LEU A 106 0.33 7.75 1.09
N ASP A 107 -0.95 7.70 1.45
CA ASP A 107 -1.40 7.05 2.69
C ASP A 107 -1.13 5.54 2.64
N ARG A 108 -1.30 4.90 1.48
CA ARG A 108 -1.02 3.47 1.28
C ARG A 108 0.47 3.17 1.41
N LEU A 109 1.32 3.94 0.74
CA LEU A 109 2.78 3.80 0.83
C LEU A 109 3.26 4.00 2.27
N GLY A 110 2.74 5.02 2.97
CA GLY A 110 3.05 5.27 4.37
C GLY A 110 2.67 4.11 5.30
N GLN A 111 1.53 3.45 5.06
CA GLN A 111 1.10 2.29 5.85
C GLN A 111 2.00 1.07 5.64
N ILE A 112 2.47 0.81 4.42
CA ILE A 112 3.37 -0.31 4.14
C ILE A 112 4.72 -0.07 4.84
N THR A 113 5.28 1.13 4.70
CA THR A 113 6.54 1.50 5.37
C THR A 113 6.41 1.40 6.90
N ASP A 114 5.29 1.85 7.48
CA ASP A 114 5.04 1.72 8.93
C ASP A 114 4.93 0.24 9.37
N ARG A 115 4.20 -0.59 8.62
CA ARG A 115 4.08 -2.03 8.91
C ARG A 115 5.43 -2.72 8.80
N PHE A 116 6.20 -2.41 7.75
CA PHE A 116 7.55 -2.94 7.56
C PHE A 116 8.46 -2.56 8.73
N GLY A 117 8.48 -1.29 9.12
CA GLY A 117 9.27 -0.81 10.26
C GLY A 117 8.92 -1.53 11.57
N ARG A 118 7.62 -1.70 11.84
CA ARG A 118 7.15 -2.46 13.02
C ARG A 118 7.56 -3.93 12.95
N SER A 119 7.52 -4.57 11.78
CA SER A 119 7.98 -5.96 11.61
C SER A 119 9.48 -6.11 11.87
N VAL A 120 10.30 -5.14 11.44
CA VAL A 120 11.75 -5.11 11.75
C VAL A 120 11.98 -4.99 13.26
N GLU A 121 11.27 -4.09 13.94
CA GLU A 121 11.36 -3.92 15.39
C GLU A 121 10.98 -5.21 16.13
N GLN A 122 9.91 -5.87 15.69
CA GLN A 122 9.46 -7.15 16.24
C GLN A 122 10.48 -8.27 16.06
N LEU A 123 11.17 -8.31 14.92
CA LEU A 123 12.21 -9.32 14.64
C LEU A 123 13.41 -9.19 15.60
N GLY A 124 13.70 -7.98 16.08
CA GLY A 124 14.74 -7.72 17.08
C GLY A 124 14.34 -8.05 18.52
N SER A 125 13.11 -8.52 18.77
CA SER A 125 12.62 -8.81 20.12
C SER A 125 13.26 -10.05 20.72
N THR A 126 13.52 -10.03 22.04
CA THR A 126 13.93 -11.22 22.79
C THR A 126 12.80 -12.23 22.97
N ASN A 127 11.55 -11.85 22.69
CA ASN A 127 10.39 -12.72 22.81
C ASN A 127 10.07 -13.43 21.48
N ASP A 128 10.14 -14.75 21.48
CA ASP A 128 9.88 -15.60 20.32
C ASP A 128 8.50 -15.34 19.69
N SER A 129 7.47 -15.13 20.51
CA SER A 129 6.11 -14.85 20.02
C SER A 129 6.03 -13.53 19.24
N VAL A 130 6.81 -12.54 19.67
CA VAL A 130 6.88 -11.23 19.02
C VAL A 130 7.65 -11.34 17.71
N ARG A 131 8.79 -12.07 17.69
CA ARG A 131 9.54 -12.33 16.45
C ARG A 131 8.69 -13.06 15.41
N LEU A 132 7.93 -14.09 15.85
CA LEU A 132 6.99 -14.79 14.98
C LEU A 132 5.92 -13.87 14.40
N GLY A 133 5.37 -12.95 15.21
CA GLY A 133 4.45 -11.92 14.74
C GLY A 133 5.06 -11.05 13.64
N GLY A 134 6.32 -10.64 13.79
CA GLY A 134 7.07 -9.86 12.81
C GLY A 134 7.28 -10.61 11.50
N ILE A 135 7.71 -11.88 11.58
CA ILE A 135 7.94 -12.76 10.42
C ILE A 135 6.67 -12.97 9.61
N TYR A 136 5.54 -13.27 10.26
CA TYR A 136 4.27 -13.43 9.54
C TYR A 136 3.65 -12.10 9.07
N ALA A 137 4.03 -10.98 9.66
CA ALA A 137 3.67 -9.67 9.13
C ALA A 137 4.45 -9.38 7.84
N PHE A 138 5.73 -9.76 7.75
CA PHE A 138 6.49 -9.69 6.49
C PHE A 138 5.86 -10.52 5.38
N ASP A 139 5.39 -11.73 5.68
CA ASP A 139 4.64 -12.59 4.75
C ASP A 139 3.41 -11.84 4.17
N ARG A 140 2.64 -11.14 5.00
CA ARG A 140 1.50 -10.34 4.53
C ARG A 140 1.93 -9.15 3.66
N ILE A 141 2.99 -8.44 4.06
CA ILE A 141 3.49 -7.29 3.30
C ILE A 141 3.98 -7.73 1.92
N ALA A 142 4.76 -8.81 1.85
CA ALA A 142 5.24 -9.39 0.59
C ALA A 142 4.07 -9.82 -0.34
N ALA A 143 2.91 -10.19 0.23
CA ALA A 143 1.72 -10.54 -0.55
C ALA A 143 1.06 -9.31 -1.15
N GLU A 144 0.95 -8.25 -0.35
CA GLU A 144 0.28 -7.01 -0.70
C GLU A 144 1.12 -6.09 -1.60
N SER A 145 2.45 -6.21 -1.53
CA SER A 145 3.40 -5.35 -2.24
C SER A 145 4.53 -6.17 -2.90
N PRO A 146 4.43 -6.45 -4.21
CA PRO A 146 5.49 -7.11 -4.97
C PRO A 146 6.84 -6.38 -4.92
N ASP A 147 6.81 -5.05 -4.91
CA ASP A 147 8.01 -4.20 -4.88
C ASP A 147 8.81 -4.34 -3.58
N ASP A 148 8.14 -4.70 -2.47
CA ASP A 148 8.78 -4.91 -1.17
C ASP A 148 9.20 -6.37 -0.94
N ARG A 149 8.96 -7.29 -1.88
CA ARG A 149 9.33 -8.71 -1.71
C ARG A 149 10.83 -8.91 -1.60
N ASP A 150 11.59 -8.30 -2.51
CA ASP A 150 13.04 -8.38 -2.54
C ASP A 150 13.70 -7.98 -1.21
N PRO A 151 13.41 -6.79 -0.63
CA PRO A 151 14.00 -6.42 0.65
C PRO A 151 13.55 -7.33 1.79
N ILE A 152 12.30 -7.81 1.78
CA ILE A 152 11.79 -8.76 2.79
C ILE A 152 12.52 -10.10 2.71
N VAL A 153 12.67 -10.66 1.50
CA VAL A 153 13.37 -11.93 1.27
C VAL A 153 14.82 -11.81 1.71
N ASN A 154 15.52 -10.74 1.30
CA ASN A 154 16.91 -10.51 1.69
C ASN A 154 17.06 -10.35 3.20
N LEU A 155 16.12 -9.67 3.86
CA LEU A 155 16.13 -9.46 5.30
C LEU A 155 15.89 -10.77 6.07
N LEU A 156 14.88 -11.56 5.69
CA LEU A 156 14.59 -12.85 6.32
C LEU A 156 15.71 -13.87 6.06
N ALA A 157 16.30 -13.89 4.86
CA ALA A 157 17.42 -14.75 4.53
C ALA A 157 18.67 -14.38 5.35
N ALA A 158 18.98 -13.09 5.48
CA ALA A 158 20.05 -12.60 6.35
C ALA A 158 19.79 -12.93 7.82
N TYR A 159 18.54 -12.84 8.27
CA TYR A 159 18.13 -13.24 9.62
C TYR A 159 18.41 -14.72 9.89
N VAL A 160 18.02 -15.62 8.97
CA VAL A 160 18.30 -17.07 9.08
C VAL A 160 19.80 -17.34 9.20
N ARG A 161 20.62 -16.74 8.31
CA ARG A 161 22.08 -16.91 8.35
C ARG A 161 22.72 -16.40 9.64
N LYS A 162 22.17 -15.31 10.20
CA LYS A 162 22.66 -14.72 11.45
C LYS A 162 22.29 -15.56 12.68
N GLU A 163 21.04 -16.01 12.77
CA GLU A 163 20.52 -16.70 13.95
C GLU A 163 20.82 -18.21 13.95
N SER A 164 21.13 -18.80 12.79
CA SER A 164 21.51 -20.21 12.65
C SER A 164 22.71 -20.38 11.71
N PRO A 165 23.91 -19.90 12.07
CA PRO A 165 25.09 -19.98 11.20
C PRO A 165 25.70 -21.39 11.15
N TRP A 166 26.30 -21.73 10.01
CA TRP A 166 27.06 -22.96 9.78
C TRP A 166 28.34 -22.68 8.96
N PRO A 167 29.53 -23.11 9.41
CA PRO A 167 29.77 -23.71 10.71
C PRO A 167 29.49 -22.70 11.85
N PRO A 168 29.21 -23.21 13.06
CA PRO A 168 29.08 -22.41 14.27
C PRO A 168 30.29 -21.48 14.46
N GLY A 169 30.04 -20.26 14.92
CA GLY A 169 31.11 -19.27 15.10
C GLY A 169 32.20 -19.73 16.08
N PRO A 170 33.39 -19.10 16.10
CA PRO A 170 34.58 -19.58 16.81
C PRO A 170 34.41 -19.81 18.32
N SER A 171 33.45 -19.11 18.94
CA SER A 171 33.14 -19.21 20.38
C SER A 171 32.01 -20.19 20.69
N ALA A 172 31.28 -20.66 19.69
CA ALA A 172 30.28 -21.71 19.88
C ALA A 172 30.99 -23.05 19.85
N ARG A 173 30.63 -23.97 20.77
CA ARG A 173 30.93 -25.39 20.55
C ARG A 173 30.39 -25.73 19.17
N CYS A 174 31.15 -26.45 18.36
CA CYS A 174 30.71 -26.83 17.03
C CYS A 174 29.68 -27.96 17.16
N PRO A 175 28.36 -27.76 17.02
CA PRO A 175 27.44 -28.89 16.96
C PRO A 175 27.64 -29.79 15.74
N ALA A 176 28.65 -29.56 14.88
CA ALA A 176 29.13 -30.58 13.95
C ALA A 176 29.67 -31.83 14.66
N ASP A 177 30.18 -31.67 15.89
CA ASP A 177 30.69 -32.77 16.72
C ASP A 177 29.58 -33.48 17.51
N ASP A 178 28.41 -32.84 17.62
CA ASP A 178 27.27 -33.44 18.32
C ASP A 178 26.59 -34.45 17.39
N PRO A 179 26.36 -35.69 17.85
CA PRO A 179 25.57 -36.67 17.11
C PRO A 179 24.22 -36.08 16.69
N ILE A 180 23.81 -36.30 15.43
CA ILE A 180 22.62 -35.67 14.83
C ILE A 180 21.31 -35.99 15.57
N ASP A 181 21.28 -37.10 16.31
CA ASP A 181 20.20 -37.54 17.20
C ASP A 181 20.06 -36.70 18.48
N GLN A 182 21.09 -35.95 18.87
CA GLN A 182 21.06 -35.05 20.03
C GLN A 182 20.64 -33.62 19.68
N VAL A 183 20.71 -33.26 18.40
CA VAL A 183 20.20 -31.96 17.92
C VAL A 183 18.67 -31.98 18.07
N PRO A 184 18.01 -30.96 18.65
CA PRO A 184 16.56 -30.85 18.63
C PRO A 184 16.05 -30.35 17.27
N PRO A 185 14.81 -30.70 16.85
CA PRO A 185 14.24 -30.21 15.59
C PRO A 185 14.31 -28.70 15.49
N LEU A 186 14.52 -28.16 14.28
CA LEU A 186 14.73 -26.71 14.11
C LEU A 186 13.60 -25.88 14.72
N ARG A 187 12.34 -26.33 14.53
CA ARG A 187 11.13 -25.70 15.13
C ARG A 187 11.15 -25.58 16.65
N VAL A 188 11.94 -26.40 17.35
CA VAL A 188 12.06 -26.40 18.81
C VAL A 188 13.21 -25.51 19.27
N ARG A 189 14.37 -25.60 18.61
CA ARG A 189 15.57 -24.82 19.00
C ARG A 189 15.60 -23.40 18.44
N ALA A 190 14.91 -23.15 17.33
CA ALA A 190 14.85 -21.88 16.61
C ALA A 190 13.50 -21.75 15.87
N VAL A 191 12.44 -21.49 16.62
CA VAL A 191 11.06 -21.41 16.11
C VAL A 191 10.88 -20.29 15.08
N ASP A 192 11.58 -19.19 15.27
CA ASP A 192 11.69 -18.03 14.39
C ASP A 192 12.41 -18.36 13.07
N VAL A 193 13.54 -19.07 13.11
CA VAL A 193 14.26 -19.51 11.91
C VAL A 193 13.36 -20.45 11.09
N GLN A 194 12.69 -21.41 11.74
CA GLN A 194 11.73 -22.28 11.05
C GLN A 194 10.56 -21.48 10.43
N ALA A 195 10.06 -20.45 11.11
CA ALA A 195 9.02 -19.58 10.56
C ALA A 195 9.52 -18.74 9.38
N ALA A 196 10.73 -18.19 9.47
CA ALA A 196 11.36 -17.44 8.38
C ALA A 196 11.55 -18.33 7.15
N LEU A 197 12.01 -19.56 7.31
CA LEU A 197 12.07 -20.56 6.23
C LEU A 197 10.69 -20.87 5.65
N THR A 198 9.67 -21.02 6.50
CA THR A 198 8.29 -21.26 6.05
C THR A 198 7.77 -20.11 5.20
N VAL A 199 8.08 -18.86 5.59
CA VAL A 199 7.75 -17.69 4.79
C VAL A 199 8.57 -17.74 3.51
N LEU A 200 9.90 -17.72 3.55
CA LEU A 200 10.78 -17.70 2.38
C LEU A 200 10.42 -18.78 1.33
N CYS A 201 10.24 -20.02 1.76
CA CYS A 201 9.94 -21.15 0.88
C CYS A 201 8.46 -21.23 0.45
N ARG A 202 7.57 -20.41 1.00
CA ARG A 202 6.20 -20.30 0.46
C ARG A 202 6.20 -19.59 -0.88
N TRP A 203 7.12 -18.65 -1.04
CA TRP A 203 7.19 -17.83 -2.22
C TRP A 203 8.17 -18.43 -3.22
N GLY A 204 7.62 -19.05 -4.25
CA GLY A 204 8.35 -19.45 -5.45
C GLY A 204 7.74 -18.79 -6.67
N PRO A 205 8.49 -18.70 -7.78
CA PRO A 205 7.84 -18.39 -9.04
C PRO A 205 6.72 -19.41 -9.25
N LYS A 206 5.52 -18.90 -9.54
CA LYS A 206 4.51 -19.78 -10.11
C LYS A 206 5.06 -20.22 -11.46
N VAL A 207 4.93 -21.51 -11.77
CA VAL A 207 5.45 -22.16 -12.99
C VAL A 207 5.14 -21.38 -14.27
N ASP A 208 4.10 -20.52 -14.26
CA ASP A 208 3.65 -19.72 -15.39
C ASP A 208 3.84 -18.19 -15.27
N SER A 209 4.47 -17.67 -14.20
CA SER A 209 4.68 -16.22 -14.05
C SER A 209 6.01 -15.79 -14.64
N SER A 210 6.00 -14.87 -15.60
CA SER A 210 7.19 -14.12 -16.06
C SER A 210 7.76 -13.17 -14.99
N ASP A 211 7.29 -13.29 -13.75
CA ASP A 211 7.62 -12.40 -12.66
C ASP A 211 9.03 -12.74 -12.16
N TYR A 212 9.88 -11.72 -12.13
CA TYR A 212 11.16 -11.78 -11.47
C TYR A 212 10.94 -12.18 -9.99
N TRP A 213 11.60 -13.25 -9.57
CA TRP A 213 11.58 -13.73 -8.20
C TRP A 213 12.96 -13.52 -7.55
N PRO A 214 13.06 -12.91 -6.35
CA PRO A 214 14.34 -12.69 -5.68
C PRO A 214 15.04 -14.01 -5.38
N THR A 215 16.36 -14.01 -5.54
CA THR A 215 17.20 -15.12 -5.09
C THR A 215 17.25 -15.12 -3.56
N VAL A 216 16.88 -16.24 -2.94
CA VAL A 216 17.01 -16.42 -1.48
C VAL A 216 18.42 -16.96 -1.19
N ASP A 217 19.14 -16.32 -0.26
CA ASP A 217 20.48 -16.72 0.15
C ASP A 217 20.49 -17.32 1.57
N LEU A 218 20.52 -18.65 1.63
CA LEU A 218 20.62 -19.46 2.84
C LEU A 218 21.96 -20.20 2.90
N SER A 219 23.00 -19.70 2.23
CA SER A 219 24.33 -20.29 2.31
C SER A 219 24.80 -20.34 3.76
N ASP A 220 25.61 -21.35 4.07
CA ASP A 220 26.30 -21.41 5.36
C ASP A 220 25.32 -21.32 6.56
N ALA A 221 24.12 -21.91 6.42
CA ALA A 221 23.09 -21.94 7.46
C ALA A 221 22.96 -23.34 8.07
N ASP A 222 22.78 -23.40 9.39
CA ASP A 222 22.45 -24.62 10.12
C ASP A 222 20.94 -24.85 10.04
N LEU A 223 20.53 -25.67 9.07
CA LEU A 223 19.15 -26.02 8.78
C LEU A 223 18.85 -27.49 9.15
N ARG A 224 19.64 -28.08 10.05
CA ARG A 224 19.45 -29.46 10.49
C ARG A 224 18.06 -29.65 11.08
N MET A 225 17.36 -30.67 10.61
CA MET A 225 15.96 -30.96 10.95
C MET A 225 14.98 -29.82 10.69
N ALA A 226 15.26 -28.96 9.71
CA ALA A 226 14.27 -28.03 9.18
C ALA A 226 13.11 -28.79 8.52
N ASN A 227 11.89 -28.30 8.70
CA ASN A 227 10.75 -28.72 7.89
C ASN A 227 10.58 -27.77 6.71
N LEU A 228 10.84 -28.26 5.50
CA LEU A 228 10.75 -27.54 4.23
C LEU A 228 9.85 -28.30 3.24
N SER A 229 9.02 -29.23 3.76
CA SER A 229 8.13 -30.04 2.93
C SER A 229 7.16 -29.19 2.11
N GLY A 230 7.04 -29.51 0.82
CA GLY A 230 6.23 -28.77 -0.15
C GLY A 230 6.71 -27.34 -0.42
N GLY A 231 7.87 -26.94 0.12
CA GLY A 231 8.44 -25.62 -0.06
C GLY A 231 9.01 -25.41 -1.46
N SER A 232 8.92 -24.19 -1.96
CA SER A 232 9.70 -23.73 -3.10
C SER A 232 11.10 -23.36 -2.64
N LEU A 233 12.08 -24.13 -3.09
CA LEU A 233 13.50 -23.81 -3.02
C LEU A 233 14.07 -23.47 -4.40
N TRP A 234 13.21 -23.02 -5.32
CA TRP A 234 13.62 -22.62 -6.66
C TRP A 234 14.72 -21.55 -6.61
N ARG A 235 15.88 -21.87 -7.18
CA ARG A 235 17.08 -21.01 -7.21
C ARG A 235 17.56 -20.48 -5.86
N VAL A 236 17.21 -21.16 -4.77
CA VAL A 236 17.73 -20.84 -3.44
C VAL A 236 19.20 -21.24 -3.37
N ARG A 237 20.05 -20.37 -2.82
CA ARG A 237 21.43 -20.72 -2.50
C ARG A 237 21.48 -21.37 -1.14
N LEU A 238 21.93 -22.63 -1.12
CA LEU A 238 22.13 -23.46 0.07
C LEU A 238 23.59 -23.93 0.16
N ASN A 239 24.50 -23.32 -0.61
CA ASN A 239 25.87 -23.75 -0.68
C ASN A 239 26.51 -23.71 0.72
N GLY A 240 27.20 -24.78 1.10
CA GLY A 240 27.80 -24.94 2.43
C GLY A 240 26.81 -25.12 3.59
N ALA A 241 25.49 -25.03 3.38
CA ALA A 241 24.49 -25.20 4.45
C ALA A 241 24.46 -26.64 4.99
N ASN A 242 23.93 -26.81 6.21
CA ASN A 242 23.72 -28.13 6.79
C ASN A 242 22.23 -28.47 6.85
N LEU A 243 21.79 -29.41 6.00
CA LEU A 243 20.42 -29.90 5.91
C LEU A 243 20.25 -31.31 6.50
N ALA A 244 21.17 -31.75 7.37
CA ALA A 244 21.09 -33.10 7.92
C ALA A 244 19.72 -33.34 8.61
N ARG A 245 19.05 -34.44 8.23
CA ARG A 245 17.67 -34.78 8.65
C ARG A 245 16.61 -33.72 8.36
N ALA A 246 16.86 -32.77 7.47
CA ALA A 246 15.82 -31.87 7.01
C ALA A 246 14.75 -32.64 6.21
N ASN A 247 13.51 -32.19 6.30
CA ASN A 247 12.39 -32.72 5.54
C ASN A 247 12.18 -31.82 4.31
N LEU A 248 12.51 -32.34 3.13
CA LEU A 248 12.29 -31.74 1.82
C LEU A 248 11.27 -32.52 0.98
N VAL A 249 10.37 -33.28 1.64
CA VAL A 249 9.33 -34.05 0.96
C VAL A 249 8.50 -33.12 0.07
N LYS A 250 8.37 -33.44 -1.22
CA LYS A 250 7.64 -32.64 -2.23
C LYS A 250 8.19 -31.22 -2.44
N ALA A 251 9.41 -30.95 -2.02
CA ALA A 251 10.03 -29.64 -2.24
C ALA A 251 10.42 -29.46 -3.71
N ASP A 252 10.41 -28.20 -4.17
CA ASP A 252 10.90 -27.82 -5.49
C ASP A 252 12.32 -27.27 -5.39
N LEU A 253 13.31 -28.05 -5.84
CA LEU A 253 14.74 -27.74 -5.80
C LEU A 253 15.30 -27.30 -7.16
N ARG A 254 14.44 -27.02 -8.14
CA ARG A 254 14.88 -26.57 -9.48
C ARG A 254 15.79 -25.35 -9.41
N GLY A 255 16.95 -25.43 -10.02
CA GLY A 255 17.94 -24.35 -10.01
C GLY A 255 18.58 -24.02 -8.65
N ALA A 256 18.26 -24.76 -7.58
CA ALA A 256 18.87 -24.55 -6.26
C ALA A 256 20.37 -24.87 -6.30
N ASP A 257 21.16 -24.11 -5.56
CA ASP A 257 22.58 -24.37 -5.39
C ASP A 257 22.83 -25.10 -4.06
N LEU A 258 23.02 -26.42 -4.13
CA LEU A 258 23.37 -27.28 -2.99
C LEU A 258 24.86 -27.68 -3.00
N THR A 259 25.74 -26.92 -3.65
CA THR A 259 27.18 -27.22 -3.62
C THR A 259 27.71 -27.18 -2.18
N GLU A 260 28.53 -28.17 -1.81
CA GLU A 260 29.08 -28.29 -0.44
C GLU A 260 28.04 -28.45 0.69
N THR A 261 26.75 -28.58 0.37
CA THR A 261 25.69 -28.76 1.36
C THR A 261 25.76 -30.15 2.00
N ILE A 262 25.56 -30.24 3.31
CA ILE A 262 25.48 -31.51 4.03
C ILE A 262 24.04 -32.03 3.96
N LEU A 263 23.84 -33.15 3.25
CA LEU A 263 22.52 -33.78 3.00
C LEU A 263 22.31 -35.10 3.77
N LEU A 264 22.99 -35.27 4.90
CA LEU A 264 22.95 -36.52 5.68
C LEU A 264 21.54 -36.83 6.17
N GLU A 265 20.97 -37.98 5.74
CA GLU A 265 19.62 -38.42 6.12
C GLU A 265 18.52 -37.37 5.81
N THR A 266 18.76 -36.48 4.85
CA THR A 266 17.74 -35.54 4.36
C THR A 266 16.67 -36.31 3.58
N ASP A 267 15.41 -36.04 3.88
CA ASP A 267 14.28 -36.69 3.23
C ASP A 267 13.86 -35.89 1.99
N PHE A 268 14.07 -36.49 0.81
CA PHE A 268 13.73 -35.89 -0.48
C PHE A 268 12.54 -36.56 -1.17
N GLN A 269 11.73 -37.34 -0.46
CA GLN A 269 10.64 -38.09 -1.09
C GLN A 269 9.74 -37.16 -1.93
N ASP A 270 9.53 -37.51 -3.19
CA ASP A 270 8.72 -36.74 -4.16
C ASP A 270 9.22 -35.31 -4.43
N ALA A 271 10.44 -34.95 -4.02
CA ALA A 271 11.03 -33.67 -4.39
C ALA A 271 11.36 -33.63 -5.89
N VAL A 272 11.34 -32.43 -6.46
CA VAL A 272 11.64 -32.20 -7.88
C VAL A 272 12.91 -31.38 -8.06
N TYR A 273 13.69 -31.70 -9.10
CA TYR A 273 14.88 -30.96 -9.50
C TYR A 273 14.98 -30.90 -11.03
N ASP A 274 15.87 -30.07 -11.56
CA ASP A 274 16.16 -30.01 -12.99
C ASP A 274 17.67 -29.99 -13.25
N GLU A 275 18.07 -29.91 -14.53
CA GLU A 275 19.47 -29.83 -14.94
C GLU A 275 20.19 -28.56 -14.45
N THR A 276 19.45 -27.58 -13.92
CA THR A 276 20.00 -26.35 -13.36
C THR A 276 20.24 -26.43 -11.86
N THR A 277 19.76 -27.48 -11.19
CA THR A 277 20.05 -27.76 -9.77
C THR A 277 21.50 -28.22 -9.58
N TRP A 278 22.23 -27.58 -8.68
CA TRP A 278 23.63 -27.91 -8.39
C TRP A 278 23.73 -28.75 -7.13
N TRP A 279 24.46 -29.87 -7.20
CA TRP A 279 24.52 -30.87 -6.14
C TRP A 279 25.90 -30.94 -5.47
N PRO A 280 25.99 -31.46 -4.22
CA PRO A 280 27.28 -31.82 -3.64
C PRO A 280 28.03 -32.83 -4.51
N GLN A 281 29.36 -32.79 -4.45
CA GLN A 281 30.19 -33.72 -5.21
C GLN A 281 29.85 -35.18 -4.86
N GLY A 282 29.53 -35.98 -5.89
CA GLY A 282 29.22 -37.41 -5.73
C GLY A 282 27.81 -37.73 -5.25
N PHE A 283 26.93 -36.72 -5.09
CA PHE A 283 25.53 -36.94 -4.78
C PHE A 283 24.75 -37.37 -6.03
N ASP A 284 23.98 -38.46 -5.94
CA ASP A 284 23.08 -38.94 -6.98
C ASP A 284 21.63 -38.62 -6.58
N PRO A 285 20.98 -37.61 -7.19
CA PRO A 285 19.62 -37.23 -6.84
C PRO A 285 18.57 -38.28 -7.20
N ALA A 286 18.79 -39.07 -8.26
CA ALA A 286 17.87 -40.13 -8.64
C ALA A 286 17.91 -41.28 -7.61
N ALA A 287 19.11 -41.66 -7.15
CA ALA A 287 19.26 -42.66 -6.09
C ALA A 287 18.69 -42.19 -4.73
N ALA A 288 18.67 -40.87 -4.48
CA ALA A 288 18.09 -40.27 -3.29
C ALA A 288 16.55 -40.14 -3.33
N GLY A 289 15.89 -40.60 -4.41
CA GLY A 289 14.43 -40.62 -4.53
C GLY A 289 13.80 -39.34 -5.09
N LEU A 290 14.61 -38.44 -5.64
CA LEU A 290 14.11 -37.25 -6.33
C LEU A 290 13.66 -37.57 -7.76
N SER A 291 12.72 -36.76 -8.24
CA SER A 291 12.23 -36.83 -9.62
C SER A 291 12.67 -35.60 -10.42
N ILE A 292 12.97 -35.81 -11.70
CA ILE A 292 13.23 -34.69 -12.62
C ILE A 292 11.89 -33.99 -12.88
N ALA A 293 11.88 -32.67 -12.76
CA ALA A 293 10.71 -31.87 -13.06
C ALA A 293 10.30 -32.01 -14.54
N PRO A 294 8.99 -32.03 -14.85
CA PRO A 294 8.49 -32.16 -16.22
C PRO A 294 8.80 -30.95 -17.09
#